data_AF-A0A1F8XHC1-F1
#
_entry.id   AF-A0A1F8XHC1-F1
#
_cell.length_a   1.000
_cell.length_b   1.000
_cell.length_c   1.000
_cell.angle_alpha   90.00
_cell.angle_beta   90.00
_cell.angle_gamma   90.00
#
_symmetry.space_group_name_H-M   'P 1'
#
loop_
_entity.id
_entity.type
_entity.pdbx_description
1 polymer ?
#
loop_
_entity_poly.entity_id
_entity_poly.type
_entity_poly.pdbx_seq_one_letter_code
_entity_poly.pdbx_strand_id
1 'polypeptide(L)'
;MSGFLGTNALLEADINLVIQLFMGIALLVGMMLARRRCYRAHGICQGSVMMLNLVMIALIMFPSFREGVIPELPGRLRNPYYSVSTVHAALGITAQLLGLYIVLRAGTNLLPRALCFQNYKLWMRTELVLWWVVIVFGVATYYLWY
;
A
#
# COMPACT_ATOMS: atom_id res chain seq x y z
N MET A 1 -15.34 -15.70 11.07
CA MET A 1 -16.10 -14.80 11.96
C MET A 1 -16.51 -13.60 11.13
N SER A 2 -17.75 -13.13 11.29
CA SER A 2 -18.22 -11.88 10.67
C SER A 2 -17.37 -10.69 11.15
N GLY A 3 -17.23 -9.70 10.28
CA GLY A 3 -16.55 -8.43 10.57
C GLY A 3 -17.25 -7.59 11.63
N PHE A 4 -16.59 -6.50 12.02
CA PHE A 4 -17.05 -5.53 13.01
C PHE A 4 -17.42 -4.17 12.40
N LEU A 5 -17.18 -3.94 11.11
CA LEU A 5 -17.51 -2.70 10.41
C LEU A 5 -18.95 -2.64 9.88
N GLY A 6 -19.78 -3.65 10.19
CA GLY A 6 -21.20 -3.68 9.84
C GLY A 6 -21.51 -4.02 8.37
N THR A 7 -20.55 -4.59 7.66
CA THR A 7 -20.71 -5.15 6.31
C THR A 7 -20.78 -6.69 6.35
N ASN A 8 -20.93 -7.33 5.19
CA ASN A 8 -20.83 -8.79 5.07
C ASN A 8 -19.38 -9.30 5.07
N ALA A 9 -18.40 -8.44 5.38
CA ALA A 9 -16.99 -8.78 5.35
C ALA A 9 -16.58 -9.79 6.41
N LEU A 10 -15.50 -10.52 6.11
CA LEU A 10 -14.80 -11.33 7.08
C LEU A 10 -13.98 -10.43 8.01
N LEU A 11 -13.79 -10.87 9.27
CA LEU A 11 -12.98 -10.15 10.26
C LEU A 11 -11.59 -9.73 9.74
N GLU A 12 -10.93 -10.57 8.95
CA GLU A 12 -9.62 -10.28 8.38
C GLU A 12 -9.63 -9.12 7.37
N ALA A 13 -10.72 -8.96 6.61
CA ALA A 13 -10.90 -7.85 5.67
C ALA A 13 -11.05 -6.53 6.41
N ASP A 14 -11.82 -6.50 7.50
CA ASP A 14 -11.99 -5.31 8.34
C ASP A 14 -10.68 -4.92 9.02
N ILE A 15 -9.98 -5.89 9.60
CA ILE A 15 -8.68 -5.67 10.23
C ILE A 15 -7.69 -5.12 9.20
N ASN A 16 -7.65 -5.71 8.00
CA ASN A 16 -6.77 -5.23 6.93
C ASN A 16 -7.09 -3.77 6.57
N LEU A 17 -8.37 -3.44 6.31
CA LEU A 17 -8.77 -2.07 5.98
C LEU A 17 -8.34 -1.07 7.07
N VAL A 18 -8.62 -1.37 8.33
CA VAL A 18 -8.27 -0.50 9.46
C VAL A 18 -6.76 -0.32 9.57
N ILE A 19 -5.97 -1.39 9.45
CA ILE A 19 -4.51 -1.32 9.46
C ILE A 19 -4.00 -0.43 8.32
N GLN A 20 -4.56 -0.56 7.11
CA GLN A 20 -4.17 0.25 5.96
C GLN A 20 -4.46 1.74 6.18
N LEU A 21 -5.60 2.08 6.80
CA LEU A 21 -5.92 3.47 7.15
C LEU A 21 -4.95 4.02 8.20
N PHE A 22 -4.62 3.25 9.24
CA PHE A 22 -3.61 3.65 10.22
C PHE A 22 -2.22 3.83 9.61
N MET A 23 -1.83 2.96 8.68
CA MET A 23 -0.58 3.12 7.92
C MET A 23 -0.61 4.40 7.09
N GLY A 24 -1.73 4.73 6.43
CA GLY A 24 -1.90 6.01 5.73
C GLY A 24 -1.68 7.23 6.63
N ILE A 25 -2.20 7.19 7.86
CA ILE A 25 -1.94 8.24 8.87
C ILE A 25 -0.45 8.25 9.26
N ALA A 26 0.16 7.09 9.48
CA ALA A 26 1.58 6.98 9.81
C ALA A 26 2.49 7.53 8.70
N LEU A 27 2.11 7.42 7.43
CA LEU A 27 2.84 8.07 6.32
C LEU A 27 2.82 9.60 6.45
N LEU A 28 1.70 10.20 6.86
CA LEU A 28 1.63 11.65 7.15
C LEU A 28 2.48 12.04 8.36
N VAL A 29 2.47 11.23 9.42
CA VAL A 29 3.35 11.41 10.58
C VAL A 29 4.81 11.34 10.15
N GLY A 30 5.18 10.37 9.32
CA GLY A 30 6.51 10.25 8.73
C GLY A 30 6.91 11.49 7.94
N MET A 31 6.00 12.05 7.12
CA MET A 31 6.26 13.30 6.41
C MET A 31 6.56 14.45 7.39
N MET A 32 5.79 14.57 8.48
CA MET A 32 6.01 15.58 9.50
C MET A 32 7.37 15.40 10.19
N LEU A 33 7.77 14.17 10.52
CA LEU A 33 9.09 13.87 11.09
C LEU A 33 10.22 14.30 10.14
N ALA A 34 10.09 14.03 8.84
CA ALA A 34 11.07 14.48 7.85
C ALA A 34 11.15 16.01 7.76
N ARG A 35 10.02 16.72 7.79
CA ARG A 35 9.98 18.19 7.80
C ARG A 35 10.63 18.79 9.05
N ARG A 36 10.50 18.11 10.20
CA ARG A 36 11.19 18.46 11.45
C ARG A 36 12.65 18.01 11.51
N ARG A 37 13.19 17.46 10.41
CA ARG A 37 14.56 16.94 10.28
C ARG A 37 14.87 15.74 11.19
N CYS A 38 13.84 15.07 11.71
CA CYS A 38 13.96 13.84 12.50
C CYS A 38 14.11 12.61 11.58
N TYR A 39 15.16 12.58 10.76
CA TYR A 39 15.29 11.60 9.67
C TYR A 39 15.38 10.15 10.14
N ARG A 40 16.02 9.89 11.30
CA ARG A 40 16.07 8.54 11.88
C ARG A 40 14.67 8.04 12.26
N ALA A 41 13.88 8.87 12.93
CA ALA A 41 12.51 8.52 13.32
C ALA A 41 11.61 8.37 12.09
N HIS A 42 11.76 9.24 11.09
CA HIS A 42 11.10 9.10 9.79
C HIS A 42 11.43 7.75 9.14
N GLY A 43 12.72 7.40 9.03
CA GLY A 43 13.16 6.14 8.41
C GLY A 43 12.60 4.91 9.12
N ILE A 44 12.60 4.89 10.46
CA ILE A 44 11.98 3.80 11.23
C ILE A 44 10.48 3.73 10.96
N CYS A 45 9.77 4.86 11.03
CA CYS A 45 8.33 4.93 10.80
C CYS A 45 7.96 4.43 9.39
N GLN A 46 8.61 4.94 8.34
CA GLN A 46 8.32 4.54 6.96
C GLN A 46 8.75 3.10 6.66
N GLY A 47 9.90 2.67 7.19
CA GLY A 47 10.36 1.30 7.07
C GLY A 47 9.39 0.31 7.71
N SER A 48 8.90 0.60 8.92
CA SER A 48 7.89 -0.23 9.59
C SER A 48 6.58 -0.30 8.81
N VAL A 49 6.09 0.82 8.28
CA VAL A 49 4.88 0.83 7.42
C VAL A 49 5.09 -0.03 6.17
N MET A 50 6.23 0.12 5.49
CA MET A 50 6.57 -0.66 4.30
C MET A 50 6.62 -2.17 4.57
N MET A 51 7.25 -2.58 5.67
CA MET A 51 7.35 -3.99 6.06
C MET A 51 6.01 -4.56 6.50
N LEU A 52 5.25 -3.81 7.31
CA LEU A 52 3.92 -4.24 7.72
C LEU A 52 3.01 -4.41 6.49
N ASN A 53 3.03 -3.47 5.54
CA ASN A 53 2.24 -3.60 4.33
C ASN A 53 2.62 -4.82 3.50
N LEU A 54 3.91 -5.16 3.42
CA LEU A 54 4.35 -6.36 2.71
C LEU A 54 3.76 -7.63 3.35
N VAL A 55 3.68 -7.68 4.68
CA VAL A 55 3.01 -8.77 5.41
C VAL A 55 1.52 -8.79 5.10
N MET A 56 0.84 -7.63 5.12
CA MET A 56 -0.60 -7.54 4.78
C MET A 56 -0.87 -8.01 3.35
N ILE A 57 -0.01 -7.63 2.40
CA ILE A 57 -0.10 -8.09 1.01
C ILE A 57 0.04 -9.61 0.94
N ALA A 58 1.09 -10.16 1.52
CA ALA A 58 1.40 -11.59 1.42
C ALA A 58 0.32 -12.48 2.05
N LEU A 59 -0.21 -12.06 3.21
CA LEU A 59 -1.11 -12.90 4.01
C LEU A 59 -2.59 -12.68 3.72
N ILE A 60 -3.00 -11.47 3.30
CA ILE A 60 -4.43 -11.13 3.17
C ILE A 60 -4.77 -10.73 1.74
N MET A 61 -4.07 -9.73 1.17
CA MET A 61 -4.48 -9.16 -0.12
C MET A 61 -4.20 -10.09 -1.28
N PHE A 62 -3.02 -10.70 -1.34
CA PHE A 62 -2.63 -11.59 -2.43
C PHE A 62 -3.48 -12.87 -2.48
N PRO A 63 -3.73 -13.59 -1.36
CA PRO A 63 -4.66 -14.72 -1.35
C PRO A 63 -6.08 -14.31 -1.76
N SER A 64 -6.59 -13.19 -1.25
CA SER A 64 -7.91 -12.68 -1.64
C SER A 64 -7.98 -12.39 -3.15
N PHE A 65 -6.96 -11.73 -3.71
CA PHE A 65 -6.92 -11.38 -5.13
C PHE A 65 -6.77 -12.62 -6.04
N ARG A 66 -5.92 -13.57 -5.65
CA ARG A 66 -5.67 -14.79 -6.44
C ARG A 66 -6.90 -15.69 -6.54
N GLU A 67 -7.75 -15.69 -5.52
CA GLU A 67 -8.95 -16.54 -5.46
C GLU A 67 -10.17 -15.81 -6.02
N GLY A 68 -10.36 -14.53 -5.68
CA GLY A 68 -11.55 -13.77 -6.05
C GLY A 68 -11.49 -13.06 -7.42
N VAL A 69 -10.30 -12.74 -7.93
CA VAL A 69 -10.16 -11.87 -9.12
C VAL A 69 -9.43 -12.55 -10.27
N ILE A 70 -8.24 -13.14 -10.03
CA ILE A 70 -7.40 -13.71 -11.10
C ILE A 70 -8.16 -14.69 -12.03
N PRO A 71 -8.97 -15.64 -11.53
CA PRO A 71 -9.62 -16.64 -12.39
C PRO A 71 -10.59 -16.05 -13.42
N GLU A 72 -11.07 -14.83 -13.18
CA GLU A 72 -12.11 -14.18 -13.99
C GLU A 72 -11.53 -13.10 -14.92
N LEU A 73 -10.21 -12.89 -14.88
CA LEU A 73 -9.50 -11.92 -15.73
C LEU A 73 -9.03 -12.56 -17.06
N PRO A 74 -9.06 -11.80 -18.18
CA PRO A 74 -9.61 -10.43 -18.33
C PRO A 74 -11.13 -10.40 -18.55
N GLY A 75 -11.81 -11.56 -18.59
CA GLY A 75 -13.19 -11.72 -19.05
C GLY A 75 -14.24 -10.85 -18.34
N ARG A 76 -14.00 -10.46 -17.08
CA ARG A 76 -14.96 -9.66 -16.27
C ARG A 76 -14.53 -8.22 -15.96
N LEU A 77 -13.55 -7.66 -16.67
CA LEU A 77 -13.07 -6.29 -16.43
C LEU A 77 -14.13 -5.18 -16.63
N ARG A 78 -15.28 -5.46 -17.24
CA ARG A 78 -16.39 -4.48 -17.31
C ARG A 78 -17.16 -4.36 -15.98
N ASN A 79 -17.03 -5.34 -15.08
CA ASN A 79 -17.67 -5.31 -13.78
C ASN A 79 -16.76 -4.56 -12.78
N PRO A 80 -17.27 -3.52 -12.08
CA PRO A 80 -16.52 -2.74 -11.09
C PRO A 80 -15.79 -3.57 -10.03
N TYR A 81 -16.38 -4.69 -9.59
CA TYR A 81 -15.76 -5.62 -8.63
C TYR A 81 -14.36 -6.05 -9.09
N TYR A 82 -14.23 -6.44 -10.36
CA TYR A 82 -12.95 -6.94 -10.90
C TYR A 82 -12.03 -5.81 -11.35
N SER A 83 -12.58 -4.77 -11.99
CA SER A 83 -11.74 -3.68 -12.52
C SER A 83 -11.14 -2.82 -11.42
N VAL A 84 -11.91 -2.44 -10.40
CA VAL A 84 -11.40 -1.62 -9.29
C VAL A 84 -10.34 -2.39 -8.51
N SER A 85 -10.56 -3.68 -8.22
CA SER A 85 -9.56 -4.52 -7.55
C SER A 85 -8.30 -4.73 -8.40
N THR A 86 -8.44 -4.87 -9.71
CA THR A 86 -7.28 -4.99 -10.62
C THR A 86 -6.47 -3.70 -10.66
N VAL A 87 -7.13 -2.55 -10.77
CA VAL A 87 -6.45 -1.24 -10.73
C VAL A 87 -5.81 -1.00 -9.36
N HIS A 88 -6.51 -1.33 -8.27
CA HIS A 88 -5.97 -1.27 -6.92
C HIS A 88 -4.69 -2.11 -6.80
N ALA A 89 -4.72 -3.37 -7.26
CA ALA A 89 -3.57 -4.27 -7.20
C ALA A 89 -2.39 -3.73 -8.03
N ALA A 90 -2.63 -3.23 -9.24
CA ALA A 90 -1.58 -2.66 -10.09
C ALA A 90 -0.93 -1.41 -9.46
N LEU A 91 -1.75 -0.49 -8.92
CA LEU A 91 -1.26 0.70 -8.22
C LEU A 91 -0.52 0.31 -6.93
N GLY A 92 -1.04 -0.66 -6.19
CA GLY A 92 -0.45 -1.17 -4.95
C GLY A 92 0.91 -1.82 -5.18
N ILE A 93 1.06 -2.64 -6.21
CA ILE A 93 2.35 -3.21 -6.62
C ILE A 93 3.33 -2.09 -6.99
N THR A 94 2.87 -1.11 -7.77
CA THR A 94 3.70 0.03 -8.18
C THR A 94 4.20 0.83 -6.96
N ALA A 95 3.30 1.12 -6.01
CA ALA A 95 3.63 1.82 -4.77
C ALA A 95 4.60 1.01 -3.92
N GLN A 96 4.30 -0.26 -3.66
CA GLN A 96 5.15 -1.11 -2.82
C GLN A 96 6.57 -1.24 -3.40
N LEU A 97 6.70 -1.40 -4.72
CA LEU A 97 8.01 -1.46 -5.38
C LEU A 97 8.74 -0.11 -5.31
N LEU A 98 8.03 1.00 -5.53
CA LEU A 98 8.62 2.34 -5.45
C LEU A 98 9.09 2.65 -4.03
N GLY A 99 8.27 2.37 -3.02
CA GLY A 99 8.63 2.56 -1.63
C GLY A 99 9.77 1.64 -1.17
N LEU A 100 9.80 0.37 -1.62
CA LEU A 100 10.94 -0.52 -1.39
C LEU A 100 12.22 0.07 -2.01
N TYR A 101 12.15 0.55 -3.26
CA TYR A 101 13.27 1.21 -3.92
C TYR A 101 13.75 2.45 -3.15
N ILE A 102 12.84 3.28 -2.65
CA ILE A 102 13.17 4.46 -1.82
C ILE A 102 13.86 4.04 -0.52
N VAL A 103 13.35 3.02 0.18
CA VAL A 103 13.93 2.51 1.43
C VAL A 103 15.32 1.93 1.19
N LEU A 104 15.50 1.12 0.13
CA LEU A 104 16.80 0.60 -0.25
C LEU A 104 17.77 1.74 -0.56
N ARG A 105 17.30 2.81 -1.23
CA ARG A 105 18.17 3.92 -1.58
C ARG A 105 18.54 4.81 -0.41
N ALA A 106 17.59 5.13 0.46
CA ALA A 106 17.78 6.05 1.56
C ALA A 106 18.37 5.39 2.81
N GLY A 107 18.12 4.09 2.98
CA GLY A 107 18.48 3.33 4.18
C GLY A 107 19.66 2.37 4.01
N THR A 108 20.09 2.08 2.78
CA THR A 108 21.18 1.11 2.52
C THR A 108 22.14 1.59 1.44
N ASN A 109 23.28 0.90 1.30
CA ASN A 109 24.25 1.10 0.21
C ASN A 109 24.17 0.00 -0.86
N LEU A 110 23.05 -0.75 -0.93
CA LEU A 110 22.92 -1.91 -1.81
C LEU A 110 22.70 -1.54 -3.29
N LEU A 111 22.18 -0.34 -3.55
CA LEU A 111 21.87 0.07 -4.93
C LEU A 111 23.13 0.59 -5.66
N PRO A 112 23.36 0.15 -6.91
CA PRO A 112 24.44 0.70 -7.73
C PRO A 112 24.21 2.19 -8.01
N ARG A 113 25.31 2.93 -8.23
CA ARG A 113 25.26 4.39 -8.48
C ARG A 113 24.38 4.79 -9.67
N ALA A 114 24.18 3.92 -10.65
CA ALA A 114 23.30 4.19 -11.79
C ALA A 114 21.81 4.25 -11.40
N LEU A 115 21.39 3.51 -10.37
CA LEU A 115 20.01 3.48 -9.87
C LEU A 115 19.79 4.49 -8.74
N CYS A 116 20.72 5.40 -8.54
CA CYS A 116 20.71 6.32 -7.42
C CYS A 116 20.06 7.66 -7.80
N PHE A 117 18.79 7.89 -7.43
CA PHE A 117 18.19 9.22 -7.58
C PHE A 117 18.78 10.28 -6.65
N GLN A 118 18.77 11.55 -7.05
CA GLN A 118 19.28 12.66 -6.22
C GLN A 118 18.16 13.46 -5.55
N ASN A 119 16.98 13.54 -6.17
CA ASN A 119 15.88 14.38 -5.68
C ASN A 119 14.93 13.61 -4.73
N TYR A 120 15.37 13.39 -3.50
CA TYR A 120 14.56 12.71 -2.47
C TYR A 120 13.16 13.30 -2.29
N LYS A 121 13.04 14.63 -2.38
CA LYS A 121 11.77 15.32 -2.14
C LYS A 121 10.71 14.95 -3.19
N LEU A 122 11.10 14.81 -4.46
CA LEU A 122 10.19 14.41 -5.53
C LEU A 122 9.71 12.97 -5.29
N TRP A 123 10.64 12.03 -5.15
CA TRP A 123 10.32 10.60 -5.01
C TRP A 123 9.47 10.31 -3.77
N MET A 124 9.79 10.91 -2.63
CA MET A 124 9.00 10.76 -1.41
C MET A 124 7.58 11.32 -1.55
N ARG A 125 7.39 12.43 -2.28
CA ARG A 125 6.07 13.01 -2.52
C ARG A 125 5.25 12.17 -3.50
N THR A 126 5.88 11.70 -4.58
CA THR A 126 5.24 10.81 -5.54
C THR A 126 4.77 9.54 -4.85
N GLU A 127 5.62 8.92 -4.04
CA GLU A 127 5.28 7.72 -3.27
C GLU A 127 4.12 7.98 -2.31
N LEU A 128 4.14 9.09 -1.57
CA LEU A 128 3.04 9.42 -0.68
C LEU A 128 1.71 9.63 -1.42
N VAL A 129 1.72 10.35 -2.54
CA VAL A 129 0.51 10.56 -3.34
C VAL A 129 -0.01 9.22 -3.86
N LEU A 130 0.88 8.39 -4.38
CA LEU A 130 0.53 7.06 -4.89
C LEU A 130 -0.08 6.19 -3.79
N TRP A 131 0.48 6.20 -2.59
CA TRP A 131 -0.08 5.51 -1.42
C TRP A 131 -1.50 5.94 -1.08
N TRP A 132 -1.79 7.24 -1.09
CA TRP A 132 -3.14 7.74 -0.82
C TRP A 132 -4.12 7.31 -1.91
N VAL A 133 -3.71 7.31 -3.18
CA VAL A 133 -4.53 6.77 -4.27
C VAL A 133 -4.80 5.28 -4.05
N VAL A 134 -3.78 4.50 -3.68
CA VAL A 134 -3.93 3.05 -3.38
C VAL A 134 -4.91 2.83 -2.24
N ILE A 135 -4.83 3.61 -1.15
CA ILE A 135 -5.77 3.51 -0.02
C ILE A 135 -7.20 3.80 -0.46
N VAL A 136 -7.43 4.83 -1.26
CA VAL A 136 -8.78 5.15 -1.78
C VAL A 136 -9.34 3.99 -2.60
N PHE A 137 -8.52 3.40 -3.48
CA PHE A 137 -8.91 2.21 -4.25
C PHE A 137 -9.09 0.95 -3.38
N GLY A 138 -8.36 0.84 -2.28
CA GLY A 138 -8.51 -0.25 -1.32
C GLY A 138 -9.84 -0.16 -0.55
N VAL A 139 -10.21 1.05 -0.11
CA VAL A 139 -11.53 1.35 0.46
C VAL A 139 -12.63 1.02 -0.56
N ALA A 140 -12.48 1.46 -1.81
CA ALA A 140 -13.44 1.15 -2.86
C ALA A 140 -13.57 -0.36 -3.11
N THR A 141 -12.46 -1.10 -3.12
CA THR A 141 -12.45 -2.56 -3.24
C THR A 141 -13.24 -3.22 -2.11
N TYR A 142 -13.02 -2.78 -0.88
CA TYR A 142 -13.71 -3.31 0.29
C TYR A 142 -15.25 -3.16 0.16
N TYR A 143 -15.75 -1.97 -0.21
CA TYR A 143 -17.19 -1.74 -0.36
C TYR A 143 -17.81 -2.40 -1.60
N LEU A 144 -17.02 -2.66 -2.66
CA LEU A 144 -17.52 -3.37 -3.83
C LEU A 144 -17.60 -4.88 -3.59
N TRP A 145 -16.87 -5.40 -2.61
CA TRP A 145 -16.83 -6.83 -2.27
C TRP A 145 -17.86 -7.23 -1.23
N TYR A 146 -18.32 -6.32 -0.36
CA TYR A 146 -19.11 -6.63 0.84
C TYR A 146 -20.29 -5.69 1.06
#